data_AF-S8EWI8-F1
#
_entry.id   AF-S8EWI8-F1
#
_cell.length_a   1.000
_cell.length_b   1.000
_cell.length_c   1.000
_cell.angle_alpha   90.00
_cell.angle_beta   90.00
_cell.angle_gamma   90.00
#
_symmetry.space_group_name_H-M   'P 1'
#
loop_
_entity.id
_entity.type
_entity.pdbx_description
1 polymer ?
#
loop_
_entity_poly.entity_id
_entity_poly.type
_entity_poly.pdbx_seq_one_letter_code
_entity_poly.pdbx_strand_id
1 'polypeptide(L)' 'QVLGVTCDNASANDAMINELEDILAGFPGPRARSRCFCHIINLVAKALLRQFE' A
#
# COMPACT_ATOMS: atom_id res chain seq x y z
N GLN A 1 14.85 9.67 9.73
CA GLN A 1 14.03 9.92 8.53
C GLN A 1 13.24 8.66 8.22
N VAL A 2 11.94 8.77 7.92
CA VAL A 2 11.15 7.62 7.43
C VAL A 2 11.35 7.53 5.92
N LEU A 3 11.79 6.36 5.45
CA LEU A 3 12.12 6.13 4.05
C LEU A 3 11.08 5.28 3.31
N GLY A 4 10.17 4.62 4.06
CA GLY A 4 9.09 3.83 3.47
C GLY A 4 8.07 3.35 4.49
N VAL A 5 6.87 3.05 3.98
CA VAL A 5 5.72 2.57 4.76
C VAL A 5 5.05 1.42 4.00
N THR A 6 4.77 0.32 4.69
CA THR A 6 4.05 -0.83 4.12
C THR A 6 2.61 -0.84 4.62
N CYS A 7 1.63 -0.88 3.72
CA CYS A 7 0.20 -0.98 4.08
C CYS A 7 -0.59 -1.70 2.99
N ASP A 8 -1.81 -2.16 3.28
CA ASP A 8 -2.66 -2.84 2.28
C ASP A 8 -3.32 -1.84 1.31
N ASN A 9 -4.00 -2.36 0.27
CA ASN A 9 -4.63 -1.53 -0.77
C ASN A 9 -6.03 -1.05 -0.35
N ALA A 10 -6.11 -0.40 0.81
CA ALA A 10 -7.31 0.27 1.30
C ALA A 10 -7.20 1.78 1.02
N SER A 11 -8.30 2.41 0.61
CA SER A 11 -8.33 3.85 0.31
C SER A 11 -7.97 4.72 1.51
N ALA A 12 -8.25 4.26 2.73
CA ALA A 12 -7.82 4.92 3.96
C ALA A 12 -6.28 5.05 4.05
N ASN A 13 -5.54 4.08 3.51
CA ASN A 13 -4.08 4.13 3.47
C ASN A 13 -3.55 5.05 2.37
N ASP A 14 -4.30 5.26 1.28
CA ASP A 14 -3.98 6.31 0.31
C ASP A 14 -4.07 7.69 0.99
N ALA A 15 -5.16 7.96 1.72
CA ALA A 15 -5.33 9.20 2.46
C ALA A 15 -4.24 9.39 3.52
N MET A 16 -3.98 8.36 4.33
CA MET A 16 -2.94 8.41 5.37
C MET A 16 -1.55 8.75 4.81
N ILE A 17 -1.18 8.20 3.65
CA ILE A 17 0.14 8.43 3.05
C ILE A 17 0.27 9.87 2.51
N ASN A 18 -0.83 10.45 2.01
CA ASN A 18 -0.86 11.85 1.60
C ASN A 18 -0.68 12.77 2.83
N GLU A 19 -1.41 12.52 3.91
CA GLU A 19 -1.26 13.30 5.16
C GLU A 19 0.16 13.18 5.75
N LEU A 20 0.80 12.01 5.64
CA LEU A 20 2.19 11.83 6.07
C LEU A 20 3.18 12.64 5.23
N GLU A 21 2.92 12.91 3.95
CA GLU A 21 3.77 13.76 3.12
C GLU A 21 3.80 15.20 3.64
N ASP A 22 2.65 15.70 4.12
CA ASP A 22 2.53 17.05 4.66
C ASP A 22 3.07 17.18 6.10
N ILE A 23 2.86 16.15 6.93
CA ILE A 23 3.23 16.18 8.36
C ILE A 23 4.70 15.85 8.56
N LEU A 24 5.27 14.94 7.76
CA LEU A 24 6.63 14.43 7.98
C LEU A 24 7.62 15.05 7.00
N ALA A 25 8.38 16.03 7.49
CA ALA A 25 9.44 16.68 6.72
C ALA A 25 10.39 15.68 6.06
N GLY A 26 10.46 15.72 4.72
CA GLY A 26 11.35 14.87 3.92
C GLY A 26 10.83 13.44 3.70
N PHE A 27 9.54 13.17 3.97
CA PHE A 27 8.90 11.93 3.56
C PHE A 27 8.61 11.95 2.04
N PRO A 28 8.94 10.88 1.27
CA PRO A 28 8.74 10.89 -0.18
C PRO A 28 7.29 10.73 -0.66
N GLY A 29 6.33 10.73 0.26
CA GLY A 29 4.91 10.54 -0.01
C GLY A 29 4.58 9.17 -0.60
N PRO A 30 3.66 9.08 -1.58
CA PRO A 30 3.24 7.83 -2.22
C PRO A 30 4.37 6.97 -2.79
N ARG A 31 5.50 7.57 -3.18
CA ARG A 31 6.69 6.84 -3.70
C ARG A 31 7.36 5.99 -2.64
N ALA A 32 7.17 6.31 -1.36
CA ALA A 32 7.70 5.58 -0.22
C ALA A 32 6.80 4.41 0.21
N ARG A 33 5.63 4.25 -0.43
CA ARG A 33 4.64 3.25 -0.04
C ARG A 33 4.86 1.93 -0.76
N SER A 34 5.05 0.86 0.01
CA SER A 34 4.94 -0.51 -0.49
C SER A 34 3.60 -1.13 -0.08
N ARG A 35 3.10 -2.08 -0.88
CA ARG A 35 1.87 -2.82 -0.56
C ARG A 35 2.18 -4.03 0.32
N CYS A 36 1.30 -4.32 1.27
CA CYS A 36 1.43 -5.50 2.14
C CYS A 36 1.49 -6.80 1.32
N PHE A 37 2.48 -7.65 1.60
CA PHE A 37 2.69 -8.91 0.90
C PHE A 37 1.47 -9.84 1.01
N CYS A 38 0.80 -9.86 2.18
CA CYS A 38 -0.44 -10.61 2.37
C CYS A 38 -1.55 -10.17 1.41
N HIS A 39 -1.65 -8.88 1.11
CA HIS A 39 -2.62 -8.36 0.15
C HIS A 39 -2.29 -8.83 -1.28
N ILE A 40 -1.01 -8.84 -1.66
CA ILE A 40 -0.57 -9.35 -2.96
C ILE A 40 -0.90 -10.83 -3.10
N ILE A 41 -0.64 -11.66 -2.07
CA ILE A 41 -1.01 -13.08 -2.08
C ILE A 41 -2.52 -13.24 -2.26
N ASN A 42 -3.33 -12.48 -1.53
CA ASN A 42 -4.79 -12.54 -1.64
C ASN A 42 -5.26 -12.19 -3.07
N LEU A 43 -4.67 -11.17 -3.69
CA LEU A 43 -4.99 -10.81 -5.08
C LEU A 43 -4.58 -11.91 -6.06
N VAL A 44 -3.39 -12.50 -5.90
CA VAL A 44 -2.92 -13.61 -6.75
C VAL A 44 -3.84 -14.82 -6.61
N ALA A 45 -4.20 -15.20 -5.39
CA ALA A 45 -5.12 -16.31 -5.13
C ALA A 45 -6.49 -16.07 -5.78
N LYS A 46 -7.07 -14.87 -5.62
CA LYS A 46 -8.34 -14.49 -6.29
C LYS A 46 -8.24 -14.55 -7.81
N ALA A 47 -7.15 -14.07 -8.39
CA ALA A 47 -6.93 -14.11 -9.85
C ALA A 47 -6.81 -15.54 -10.38
N LEU A 48 -6.14 -16.42 -9.64
CA LEU A 48 -5.99 -17.83 -10.00
C LEU A 48 -7.32 -18.58 -9.90
N LEU A 49 -8.07 -18.39 -8.80
CA LEU A 49 -9.36 -19.06 -8.58
C LEU A 49 -10.43 -18.64 -9.59
N ARG A 50 -10.43 -17.39 -10.05
CA ARG A 50 -11.38 -16.89 -11.07
C ARG A 50 -11.32 -17.66 -12.39
N GLN A 51 -10.22 -18.35 -12.70
CA GLN A 51 -10.13 -19.20 -13.90
C GLN A 51 -10.97 -20.48 -13.80
N PHE A 52 -11.41 -20.85 -12.58
CA PHE A 52 -12.14 -22.07 -12.29
C PHE A 52 -13.60 -21.80 -11.87
N GLU A 53 -14.03 -20.54 -11.91
CA GLU A 53 -15.45 -20.16 -11.86
C GLU A 53 -16.03 -20.11 -13.27
#